data_AF-A0A8S2XX03-F1
#
_entry.id   AF-A0A8S2XX03-F1
#
_cell.length_a   1.000
_cell.length_b   1.000
_cell.length_c   1.000
_cell.angle_alpha   90.00
_cell.angle_beta   90.00
_cell.angle_gamma   90.00
#
_symmetry.space_group_name_H-M   'P 1'
#
loop_
_entity.id
_entity.type
_entity.pdbx_description
1 polymer ?
#
loop_
_entity_poly.entity_id
_entity_poly.type
_entity_poly.pdbx_seq_one_letter_code
_entity_poly.pdbx_strand_id
1 'polypeptide(L)'
;NHRIGGVFLQLAPTLKPLFEMYCQQHAKTILFCNSNKDKILSTLSKIDPNGTNNYLLLTKNLSLPLNRLEKYSVLLKEYLHNLEEFHPDRGDAQRAAEYYSELARSGNELRKRKEWELEIMNSTIHGLDGE
;
A
#
# COMPACT_ATOMS: atom_id res chain seq x y z
N ASN A 1 -12.23 -19.17 22.11
CA ASN A 1 -12.33 -19.34 20.64
C ASN A 1 -12.12 -18.00 19.95
N HIS A 2 -10.86 -17.65 19.64
CA HIS A 2 -10.55 -16.42 18.91
C HIS A 2 -10.90 -16.64 17.43
N ARG A 3 -11.78 -15.80 16.88
CA ARG A 3 -12.20 -15.83 15.46
C ARG A 3 -11.50 -14.72 14.69
N ILE A 4 -10.21 -14.91 14.42
CA ILE A 4 -9.37 -13.89 13.81
C ILE A 4 -9.78 -13.68 12.35
N GLY A 5 -10.04 -14.75 11.61
CA GLY A 5 -10.55 -14.69 10.24
C GLY A 5 -11.84 -13.87 10.14
N GLY A 6 -12.78 -14.13 11.06
CA GLY A 6 -14.03 -13.37 11.13
C GLY A 6 -13.83 -11.86 11.34
N VAL A 7 -12.90 -11.46 12.20
CA VAL A 7 -12.58 -10.04 12.44
C VAL A 7 -11.98 -9.37 11.21
N PHE A 8 -11.08 -10.05 10.50
CA PHE A 8 -10.51 -9.53 9.26
C PHE A 8 -11.58 -9.35 8.18
N LEU A 9 -12.54 -10.27 8.07
CA LEU A 9 -13.67 -10.14 7.14
C LEU A 9 -14.62 -8.99 7.50
N GLN A 10 -14.81 -8.70 8.79
CA GLN A 10 -15.61 -7.55 9.23
C GLN A 10 -14.95 -6.20 8.91
N LEU A 11 -13.62 -6.13 8.97
CA LEU A 11 -12.85 -4.91 8.68
C LEU A 11 -12.61 -4.69 7.18
N ALA A 12 -12.66 -5.75 6.38
CA ALA A 12 -12.40 -5.73 4.94
C ALA A 12 -13.20 -4.66 4.15
N PRO A 13 -14.53 -4.50 4.32
CA PRO A 13 -15.31 -3.50 3.60
C PRO A 13 -14.85 -2.06 3.85
N THR A 14 -14.37 -1.76 5.06
CA THR A 14 -13.85 -0.43 5.43
C THR A 14 -12.44 -0.22 4.91
N LEU A 15 -11.61 -1.26 4.96
CA LEU A 15 -10.20 -1.18 4.57
C LEU A 15 -10.01 -1.04 3.06
N LYS A 16 -10.83 -1.74 2.25
CA LYS A 16 -10.73 -1.74 0.79
C LYS A 16 -10.73 -0.34 0.15
N PRO A 17 -11.76 0.52 0.37
CA PRO A 17 -11.80 1.83 -0.27
C PRO A 17 -10.66 2.75 0.19
N LEU A 18 -10.25 2.66 1.46
CA LEU A 18 -9.11 3.43 2.00
C LEU A 18 -7.80 3.01 1.32
N PHE A 19 -7.60 1.70 1.14
CA PHE A 19 -6.42 1.17 0.48
C PHE A 19 -6.38 1.52 -1.01
N GLU A 20 -7.51 1.39 -1.71
CA GLU A 20 -7.62 1.77 -3.13
C GLU A 20 -7.30 3.26 -3.32
N MET A 21 -7.87 4.14 -2.49
CA MET A 21 -7.56 5.57 -2.50
C MET A 21 -6.07 5.82 -2.26
N TYR A 22 -5.47 5.11 -1.31
CA TYR A 22 -4.04 5.21 -1.03
C TYR A 22 -3.20 4.82 -2.25
N CYS A 23 -3.49 3.68 -2.89
CA CYS A 23 -2.79 3.21 -4.08
C CYS A 23 -2.92 4.19 -5.26
N GLN A 24 -4.09 4.82 -5.43
CA GLN A 24 -4.33 5.81 -6.48
C GLN A 24 -3.46 7.06 -6.29
N GLN A 25 -3.31 7.50 -5.05
CA GLN A 25 -2.60 8.73 -4.72
C GLN A 25 -1.10 8.52 -4.52
N HIS A 26 -0.66 7.32 -4.16
CA HIS A 26 0.74 7.00 -3.84
C HIS A 26 1.70 7.45 -4.95
N ALA A 27 1.43 7.10 -6.22
CA ALA A 27 2.30 7.45 -7.34
C ALA A 27 2.47 8.98 -7.49
N LYS A 28 1.37 9.74 -7.36
CA LYS A 28 1.38 11.21 -7.39
C LYS A 28 2.14 11.79 -6.20
N THR A 29 1.95 11.23 -5.01
CA THR A 29 2.63 11.66 -3.79
C THR A 29 4.14 11.45 -3.89
N ILE A 30 4.60 10.30 -4.39
CA ILE A 30 6.03 10.03 -4.59
C ILE A 30 6.63 10.99 -5.62
N LEU A 31 5.93 11.24 -6.73
CA LEU A 31 6.37 12.24 -7.72
C LEU A 31 6.50 13.63 -7.09
N PHE A 32 5.47 14.08 -6.36
CA PHE A 32 5.48 15.35 -5.65
C PHE A 32 6.63 15.45 -4.64
N CYS A 33 6.87 14.38 -3.87
CA CYS A 33 7.97 14.31 -2.92
C CYS A 33 9.33 14.46 -3.61
N ASN A 34 9.52 13.78 -4.74
CA ASN A 34 10.75 13.86 -5.51
C ASN A 34 10.96 15.26 -6.12
N SER A 35 9.91 15.88 -6.67
CA SER A 35 9.98 17.23 -7.23
C SER A 35 10.20 18.33 -6.17
N ASN A 36 9.77 18.11 -4.93
CA ASN A 36 9.89 19.09 -3.83
C ASN A 36 10.89 18.65 -2.75
N LYS A 37 11.83 17.76 -3.09
CA LYS A 37 12.74 17.13 -2.14
C LYS A 37 13.46 18.14 -1.24
N ASP A 38 13.98 19.23 -1.80
CA ASP A 38 14.73 20.25 -1.05
C ASP A 38 13.86 21.01 -0.05
N LYS A 39 12.62 21.35 -0.44
CA LYS A 39 11.64 21.97 0.46
C LYS A 39 11.27 21.04 1.60
N ILE A 40 11.03 19.76 1.28
CA ILE A 40 10.70 18.73 2.27
C ILE A 40 11.86 18.55 3.25
N LEU A 41 13.09 18.44 2.76
CA LEU A 41 14.29 18.35 3.60
C LEU A 41 14.44 19.58 4.51
N SER A 42 14.21 20.78 3.99
CA SER A 42 14.22 22.02 4.78
C SER A 42 13.14 22.05 5.86
N THR A 43 11.95 21.51 5.59
CA THR A 43 10.90 21.39 6.61
C THR A 43 11.22 20.31 7.64
N LEU A 44 11.76 19.16 7.21
CA LEU A 44 12.13 18.07 8.12
C LEU A 44 13.22 18.49 9.09
N SER A 45 14.24 19.24 8.64
CA SER A 45 15.30 19.74 9.52
C SER A 45 14.79 20.77 10.55
N LYS A 46 13.71 21.50 10.25
CA LYS A 46 13.05 22.40 11.21
C LYS A 46 12.20 21.66 12.24
N ILE A 47 11.56 20.57 11.83
CA ILE A 47 10.66 19.78 12.69
C ILE A 47 11.45 18.84 13.60
N ASP A 48 12.55 18.28 13.09
CA ASP A 48 13.42 17.37 13.83
C ASP A 48 14.89 17.73 13.64
N PRO A 49 15.40 18.65 14.49
CA PRO A 49 16.80 19.07 14.46
C PRO A 49 17.79 17.94 14.77
N ASN A 50 17.33 16.86 15.42
CA ASN A 50 18.15 15.72 15.83
C ASN A 50 18.37 14.71 14.69
N GLY A 51 17.73 14.90 13.53
CA GLY A 51 17.96 14.10 12.33
C GLY A 51 17.38 12.68 12.37
N THR A 52 16.47 12.39 13.30
CA THR A 52 15.80 11.09 13.41
C THR A 52 14.87 10.86 12.21
N ASN A 53 14.25 11.93 11.71
CA ASN A 53 13.41 11.95 10.53
C ASN A 53 14.20 12.43 9.31
N ASN A 54 14.51 11.50 8.41
CA ASN A 54 15.14 11.81 7.13
C ASN A 54 14.21 11.49 5.95
N TYR A 55 14.50 12.06 4.78
CA TYR A 55 13.70 11.88 3.57
C TYR A 55 13.53 10.40 3.18
N LEU A 56 14.55 9.57 3.43
CA LEU A 56 14.49 8.13 3.19
C LEU A 56 13.46 7.44 4.11
N LEU A 57 13.39 7.84 5.38
CA LEU A 57 12.38 7.34 6.30
C LEU A 57 10.98 7.77 5.88
N LEU A 58 10.82 9.00 5.38
CA LEU A 58 9.56 9.48 4.82
C LEU A 58 9.09 8.63 3.64
N THR A 59 9.95 8.43 2.63
CA THR A 59 9.59 7.60 1.46
C THR A 59 9.34 6.15 1.84
N LYS A 60 10.14 5.60 2.78
CA LYS A 60 9.91 4.27 3.34
C LYS A 60 8.55 4.15 4.04
N ASN A 61 8.18 5.14 4.85
CA ASN A 61 6.90 5.17 5.57
C ASN A 61 5.70 5.28 4.63
N LEU A 62 5.83 5.99 3.50
CA LEU A 62 4.82 6.01 2.45
C LEU A 62 4.64 4.63 1.77
N SER A 63 5.68 3.81 1.74
CA SER A 63 5.56 2.44 1.21
C SER A 63 5.07 1.41 2.24
N LEU A 64 5.05 1.74 3.54
CA LEU A 64 4.69 0.78 4.61
C LEU A 64 3.25 0.25 4.52
N PRO A 65 2.21 1.07 4.31
CA PRO A 65 0.83 0.59 4.24
C PRO A 65 0.61 -0.44 3.11
N LEU A 66 1.34 -0.28 1.99
CA LEU A 66 1.31 -1.21 0.86
C LEU A 66 1.88 -2.57 1.26
N ASN A 67 3.08 -2.58 1.83
CA ASN A 67 3.76 -3.80 2.27
C ASN A 67 3.03 -4.50 3.44
N ARG A 68 2.28 -3.74 4.25
CA ARG A 68 1.55 -4.30 5.40
C ARG A 68 0.39 -5.18 4.97
N LEU A 69 -0.27 -4.85 3.86
CA LEU A 69 -1.39 -5.61 3.36
C LEU A 69 -0.97 -6.99 2.83
N GLU A 70 0.17 -7.04 2.13
CA GLU A 70 0.78 -8.30 1.68
C GLU A 70 1.10 -9.23 2.87
N LYS A 71 1.60 -8.66 3.97
CA LYS A 71 1.88 -9.41 5.20
C LYS A 71 0.63 -10.00 5.84
N TYR A 72 -0.52 -9.33 5.77
CA TYR A 72 -1.76 -9.87 6.34
C TYR A 72 -2.19 -11.17 5.67
N SER A 73 -2.03 -11.29 4.34
CA SER A 73 -2.29 -12.54 3.63
C SER A 73 -1.39 -13.67 4.13
N VAL A 74 -0.08 -13.41 4.31
CA VAL A 74 0.88 -14.41 4.81
C VAL A 74 0.55 -14.85 6.23
N LEU A 75 0.31 -13.90 7.13
CA LEU A 75 -0.02 -14.19 8.53
C LEU A 75 -1.34 -14.95 8.67
N LEU A 76 -2.34 -14.66 7.83
CA LEU A 76 -3.61 -15.39 7.82
C LEU A 76 -3.43 -16.82 7.30
N LYS A 77 -2.53 -17.06 6.34
CA LYS A 77 -2.19 -18.41 5.88
C LYS A 77 -1.44 -19.22 6.94
N GLU A 78 -0.49 -18.59 7.64
CA GLU A 78 0.20 -19.23 8.78
C GLU A 78 -0.77 -19.53 9.92
N TYR A 79 -1.67 -18.60 10.23
CA TYR A 79 -2.75 -18.83 11.19
C TYR A 79 -3.63 -20.02 10.79
N LEU A 80 -4.06 -20.08 9.53
CA LEU A 80 -4.86 -21.19 8.99
C LEU A 80 -4.13 -22.55 9.08
N HIS A 81 -2.81 -22.56 8.86
CA HIS A 81 -2.00 -23.78 8.97
C HIS A 81 -1.96 -24.32 10.40
N ASN A 82 -1.94 -23.42 11.38
CA ASN A 82 -1.91 -23.78 12.81
C ASN A 82 -3.29 -24.04 13.42
N LEU A 83 -4.37 -23.86 12.65
CA LEU A 83 -5.73 -24.15 13.10
C LEU A 83 -6.04 -25.64 13.01
N GLU A 84 -6.71 -26.16 14.04
CA GLU A 84 -7.31 -27.49 14.02
C GLU A 84 -8.34 -27.63 12.88
N GLU A 85 -8.51 -28.86 12.39
CA GLU A 85 -9.37 -29.17 11.22
C GLU A 85 -10.83 -28.76 11.46
N PHE A 86 -11.34 -28.94 12.68
CA PHE A 86 -12.72 -28.62 13.06
C PHE A 86 -12.87 -27.25 13.73
N HIS A 87 -11.88 -26.36 13.61
CA HIS A 87 -11.96 -25.05 14.23
C HIS A 87 -13.03 -24.18 13.52
N PRO A 88 -13.95 -23.54 14.26
CA PRO A 88 -15.05 -22.76 13.67
C PRO A 88 -14.60 -21.54 12.85
N ASP A 89 -13.35 -21.08 13.02
CA ASP A 89 -12.78 -19.95 12.27
C ASP A 89 -12.03 -20.38 11.01
N ARG A 90 -11.86 -21.69 10.74
CA ARG A 90 -11.03 -22.17 9.63
C ARG A 90 -11.51 -21.65 8.27
N GLY A 91 -12.82 -21.70 8.03
CA GLY A 91 -13.43 -21.17 6.80
C GLY A 91 -13.34 -19.63 6.71
N ASP A 92 -13.48 -18.93 7.83
CA ASP A 92 -13.34 -17.46 7.86
C ASP A 92 -11.89 -17.04 7.62
N ALA A 93 -10.92 -17.75 8.22
CA ALA A 93 -9.49 -17.52 8.02
C ALA A 93 -9.07 -17.78 6.58
N GLN A 94 -9.60 -18.84 5.93
CA GLN A 94 -9.35 -19.09 4.52
C GLN A 94 -9.88 -17.96 3.64
N ARG A 95 -11.16 -17.57 3.81
CA ARG A 95 -11.76 -16.47 3.05
C ARG A 95 -11.02 -15.15 3.27
N ALA A 96 -10.60 -14.87 4.51
CA ALA A 96 -9.81 -13.69 4.83
C ALA A 96 -8.45 -13.73 4.11
N ALA A 97 -7.73 -14.86 4.16
CA ALA A 97 -6.43 -14.99 3.49
C ALA A 97 -6.54 -14.74 1.98
N GLU A 98 -7.54 -15.34 1.32
CA GLU A 98 -7.80 -15.15 -0.11
C GLU A 98 -8.16 -13.68 -0.41
N TYR A 99 -9.09 -13.10 0.35
CA TYR A 99 -9.53 -11.71 0.17
C TYR A 99 -8.37 -10.71 0.29
N TYR A 100 -7.54 -10.83 1.32
CA TYR A 100 -6.40 -9.92 1.53
C TYR A 100 -5.30 -10.13 0.49
N SER A 101 -5.13 -11.36 -0.02
CA SER A 101 -4.24 -11.65 -1.15
C SER A 101 -4.71 -10.97 -2.44
N GLU A 102 -6.02 -11.06 -2.73
CA GLU A 102 -6.66 -10.43 -3.89
C GLU A 102 -6.57 -8.90 -3.81
N LEU A 103 -6.86 -8.34 -2.63
CA LEU A 103 -6.79 -6.89 -2.38
C LEU A 103 -5.37 -6.36 -2.55
N ALA A 104 -4.35 -7.06 -2.04
CA ALA A 104 -2.96 -6.68 -2.23
C ALA A 104 -2.56 -6.70 -3.71
N ARG A 105 -2.95 -7.75 -4.44
CA ARG A 105 -2.71 -7.87 -5.89
C ARG A 105 -3.36 -6.71 -6.64
N SER A 106 -4.65 -6.47 -6.42
CA SER A 106 -5.41 -5.41 -7.10
C SER A 106 -4.83 -4.02 -6.81
N GLY A 107 -4.45 -3.74 -5.56
CA GLY A 107 -3.82 -2.47 -5.21
C GLY A 107 -2.45 -2.27 -5.86
N ASN A 108 -1.65 -3.33 -6.00
CA ASN A 108 -0.37 -3.24 -6.69
C ASN A 108 -0.54 -2.99 -8.20
N GLU A 109 -1.51 -3.64 -8.84
CA GLU A 109 -1.87 -3.38 -10.24
C GLU A 109 -2.36 -1.94 -10.43
N LEU A 110 -3.22 -1.45 -9.53
CA LEU A 110 -3.71 -0.07 -9.57
C LEU A 110 -2.57 0.94 -9.42
N ARG A 111 -1.64 0.70 -8.49
CA ARG A 111 -0.46 1.55 -8.31
C ARG A 111 0.39 1.58 -9.58
N LYS A 112 0.73 0.43 -10.15
CA LYS A 112 1.49 0.34 -11.41
C LYS A 112 0.77 1.09 -12.53
N ARG A 113 -0.53 0.87 -12.71
CA ARG A 113 -1.32 1.59 -13.71
C ARG A 113 -1.21 3.11 -13.54
N LYS A 114 -1.28 3.60 -12.31
CA LYS A 114 -1.17 5.04 -12.01
C LYS A 114 0.24 5.59 -12.23
N GLU A 115 1.28 4.79 -11.97
CA GLU A 115 2.67 5.15 -12.31
C GLU A 115 2.83 5.30 -13.83
N TRP A 116 2.30 4.35 -14.60
CA TRP A 116 2.34 4.39 -16.06
C TRP A 116 1.53 5.56 -16.64
N GLU A 117 0.33 5.83 -16.11
CA GLU A 117 -0.46 7.01 -16.50
C GLU A 117 0.33 8.32 -16.28
N LEU A 118 1.03 8.44 -15.15
CA LEU A 118 1.86 9.61 -14.85
C LEU A 118 3.08 9.72 -15.76
N GLU A 119 3.72 8.60 -16.09
CA GLU A 119 4.85 8.59 -17.01
C GLU A 119 4.44 9.04 -18.40
N ILE A 120 3.31 8.52 -18.92
CA ILE A 120 2.74 8.94 -20.20
C ILE A 120 2.41 10.44 -20.18
N MET A 121 1.71 10.94 -19.15
CA MET A 121 1.36 12.36 -19.04
C MET A 121 2.57 13.29 -18.96
N ASN A 122 3.68 12.83 -18.38
CA ASN A 122 4.91 13.63 -18.22
C ASN A 122 5.93 13.38 -19.35
N SER A 123 5.68 12.43 -20.24
CA SER A 123 6.56 12.15 -21.37
C SER A 123 6.42 13.26 -22.42
N THR A 124 7.55 13.82 -22.84
CA THR A 124 7.58 14.70 -24.00
C THR A 124 7.32 13.85 -25.25
N ILE A 125 6.25 14.16 -25.99
CA ILE A 125 5.96 13.49 -27.26
C ILE A 125 6.98 13.99 -28.28
N HIS A 126 8.07 13.25 -28.46
CA HIS A 126 9.03 13.51 -29.53
C HIS A 126 8.32 13.32 -30.88
N GLY A 127 8.15 14.42 -31.62
CA GLY A 127 7.44 14.46 -32.92
C GLY A 127 6.22 15.39 -32.98
N LEU A 128 5.89 16.11 -31.90
CA LEU A 128 4.92 17.22 -31.90
C LEU A 128 5.57 18.60 -31.95
N ASP A 129 6.85 18.68 -32.34
CA ASP A 129 7.36 19.90 -32.97
C ASP A 129 7.00 19.78 -34.46
N GLY A 130 5.78 20.19 -34.78
CA GLY A 130 5.37 20.37 -36.16
C GLY A 130 6.08 21.58 -36.75
N GLU A 131 6.76 21.35 -37.88
CA GLU A 131 7.29 22.32 -38.87
C GLU A 131 8.18 23.48 -38.38
#